data_AF-A0A512AZC6-F1
#
_entry.id   AF-A0A512AZC6-F1
#
_cell.length_a   1.000
_cell.length_b   1.000
_cell.length_c   1.000
_cell.angle_alpha   90.00
_cell.angle_beta   90.00
_cell.angle_gamma   90.00
#
_symmetry.space_group_name_H-M   'P 1'
#
loop_
_entity.id
_entity.type
_entity.pdbx_description
1 polymer ?
#
loop_
_entity_poly.entity_id
_entity_poly.type
_entity_poly.pdbx_seq_one_letter_code
_entity_poly.pdbx_strand_id
1 'polypeptide(L)'
;METIVKPLKRHPELVALSREHHFELLFSWKIKQGLARKVDSRIIQDYINYFWDHHLESHLEKEDKIVVQILSEADPMRFRVQQDHDLIRSVINYLSSYRENIDYVLNTLQILVKEHVRFEERVFFPYLEKVATPGQLILVGLEIEKHAEKPTDDFEPAFWFSQPENN
;
A
#
# COMPACT_ATOMS: atom_id res chain seq x y z
N MET A 1 2.97 24.98 -7.83
CA MET A 1 4.19 24.93 -7.00
C MET A 1 4.20 23.57 -6.32
N GLU A 2 4.98 22.62 -6.83
CA GLU A 2 5.18 21.34 -6.16
C GLU A 2 6.04 21.60 -4.93
N THR A 3 5.43 21.51 -3.75
CA THR A 3 6.16 21.59 -2.49
C THR A 3 7.06 20.38 -2.39
N ILE A 4 8.38 20.61 -2.30
CA ILE A 4 9.34 19.57 -1.96
C ILE A 4 9.02 19.14 -0.52
N VAL A 5 8.20 18.10 -0.37
CA VAL A 5 7.87 17.54 0.94
C VAL A 5 9.12 16.87 1.46
N LYS A 6 9.75 17.49 2.45
CA LYS A 6 10.86 16.88 3.19
C LYS A 6 10.38 15.52 3.72
N PRO A 7 11.15 14.43 3.57
CA PRO A 7 10.76 13.13 4.11
C PRO A 7 10.42 13.30 5.59
N LEU A 8 9.23 12.84 5.99
CA LEU A 8 8.85 12.85 7.39
C LEU A 8 9.83 11.97 8.15
N LYS A 9 10.40 12.51 9.24
CA LYS A 9 11.30 11.73 10.08
C LYS A 9 10.44 10.76 10.91
N ARG A 10 10.40 9.51 10.49
CA ARG A 10 9.65 8.40 11.12
C ARG A 10 10.39 7.87 12.35
N HIS A 11 9.65 7.44 13.38
CA HIS A 11 10.24 6.68 14.49
C HIS A 11 10.93 5.40 13.98
N PRO A 12 12.14 5.03 14.48
CA PRO A 12 12.92 3.91 13.95
C PRO A 12 12.12 2.62 13.74
N GLU A 13 11.29 2.26 14.71
CA GLU A 13 10.46 1.04 14.70
C GLU A 13 9.39 1.01 13.60
N LEU A 14 9.02 2.17 13.04
CA LEU A 14 8.03 2.26 11.96
C LEU A 14 8.68 2.48 10.59
N VAL A 15 10.02 2.65 10.53
CA VAL A 15 10.74 2.91 9.27
C VAL A 15 10.59 1.74 8.29
N ALA A 16 10.49 0.51 8.78
CA ALA A 16 10.31 -0.67 7.94
C ALA A 16 8.98 -0.60 7.15
N LEU A 17 7.86 -0.32 7.81
CA LEU A 17 6.57 -0.12 7.15
C LEU A 17 6.59 1.06 6.17
N SER A 18 7.19 2.20 6.58
CA SER A 18 7.35 3.34 5.68
C SER A 18 8.20 3.03 4.43
N ARG A 19 9.08 2.02 4.47
CA ARG A 19 9.79 1.56 3.26
C ARG A 19 8.88 0.74 2.36
N GLU A 20 8.02 -0.09 2.92
CA GLU A 20 7.03 -0.87 2.17
C GLU A 20 6.02 0.03 1.46
N HIS A 21 5.58 1.11 2.11
CA HIS A 21 4.76 2.17 1.51
C HIS A 21 5.33 2.76 0.22
N HIS A 22 6.65 2.78 0.06
CA HIS A 22 7.25 3.20 -1.21
C HIS A 22 6.82 2.29 -2.38
N PHE A 23 6.80 0.98 -2.15
CA PHE A 23 6.40 0.00 -3.16
C PHE A 23 4.90 0.06 -3.44
N GLU A 24 4.07 0.33 -2.43
CA GLU A 24 2.62 0.51 -2.63
C GLU A 24 2.27 1.77 -3.42
N LEU A 25 3.05 2.84 -3.23
CA LEU A 25 2.97 4.04 -4.06
C LEU A 25 3.42 3.75 -5.50
N LEU A 26 4.47 2.93 -5.68
CA LEU A 26 4.89 2.48 -7.00
C LEU A 26 3.82 1.60 -7.66
N PHE A 27 3.19 0.69 -6.92
CA PHE A 27 2.06 -0.11 -7.36
C PHE A 27 0.91 0.77 -7.89
N SER A 28 0.50 1.76 -7.08
CA SER A 28 -0.52 2.74 -7.48
C SER A 28 -0.12 3.51 -8.74
N TRP A 29 1.15 3.92 -8.83
CA TRP A 29 1.68 4.61 -10.01
C TRP A 29 1.68 3.70 -11.25
N LYS A 30 2.09 2.43 -11.13
CA LYS A 30 2.14 1.46 -12.23
C LYS A 30 0.75 1.19 -12.81
N ILE A 31 -0.27 0.99 -11.97
CA ILE A 31 -1.66 0.85 -12.43
C ILE A 31 -2.10 2.09 -13.20
N LYS A 32 -1.85 3.29 -12.66
CA LYS A 32 -2.14 4.56 -13.34
C LYS A 32 -1.43 4.66 -14.69
N GLN A 33 -0.18 4.22 -14.77
CA GLN A 33 0.60 4.19 -16.01
C GLN A 33 0.02 3.23 -17.06
N GLY A 34 -0.42 2.03 -16.64
CA GLY A 34 -1.08 1.06 -17.52
C GLY A 34 -2.38 1.61 -18.09
N LEU A 35 -3.23 2.20 -17.24
CA LEU A 35 -4.47 2.85 -17.67
C LEU A 35 -4.23 3.99 -18.66
N ALA A 36 -3.28 4.88 -18.38
CA ALA A 36 -2.95 6.00 -19.27
C ALA A 36 -2.43 5.54 -20.65
N ARG A 37 -1.73 4.40 -20.68
CA ARG A 37 -1.21 3.78 -21.91
C ARG A 37 -2.22 2.86 -22.61
N LYS A 38 -3.42 2.67 -22.04
CA LYS A 38 -4.44 1.73 -22.54
C LYS A 38 -3.88 0.30 -22.68
N VAL A 39 -3.06 -0.12 -21.72
CA VAL A 39 -2.61 -1.51 -21.60
C VAL A 39 -3.83 -2.40 -21.39
N ASP A 40 -3.81 -3.62 -21.95
CA ASP A 40 -4.87 -4.60 -21.72
C ASP A 40 -5.09 -4.77 -20.21
N SER A 41 -6.33 -4.55 -19.76
CA SER A 41 -6.68 -4.59 -18.35
C SER A 41 -6.35 -5.94 -17.70
N ARG A 42 -6.26 -7.04 -18.47
CA ARG A 42 -5.81 -8.35 -17.98
C ARG A 42 -4.36 -8.33 -17.52
N ILE A 43 -3.46 -7.66 -18.24
CA ILE A 43 -2.05 -7.53 -17.84
C ILE A 43 -1.94 -6.77 -16.52
N ILE A 44 -2.77 -5.73 -16.36
CA ILE A 44 -2.81 -4.94 -15.12
C ILE A 44 -3.40 -5.78 -13.97
N GLN A 45 -4.42 -6.61 -14.23
CA GLN A 45 -4.98 -7.54 -13.25
C GLN A 45 -3.96 -8.59 -12.82
N ASP A 46 -3.19 -9.16 -13.75
CA ASP A 46 -2.13 -10.13 -13.44
C ASP A 46 -1.06 -9.49 -12.54
N TYR A 47 -0.68 -8.23 -12.82
CA TYR A 47 0.21 -7.46 -11.96
C TYR A 47 -0.39 -7.20 -10.57
N ILE A 48 -1.69 -6.93 -10.48
CA ILE A 48 -2.38 -6.73 -9.20
C ILE A 48 -2.37 -7.99 -8.35
N ASN A 49 -2.70 -9.15 -8.95
CA ASN A 49 -2.65 -10.43 -8.24
C ASN A 49 -1.22 -10.73 -7.78
N TYR A 50 -0.22 -10.54 -8.66
CA TYR A 50 1.19 -10.70 -8.30
C TYR A 50 1.58 -9.81 -7.10
N PHE A 51 1.28 -8.51 -7.15
CA PHE A 51 1.66 -7.58 -6.09
C PHE A 51 0.88 -7.84 -4.79
N TRP A 52 -0.38 -8.29 -4.89
CA TRP A 52 -1.18 -8.72 -3.75
C TRP A 52 -0.50 -9.87 -3.00
N ASP A 53 -0.22 -10.96 -3.72
CA ASP A 53 0.32 -12.21 -3.15
C ASP A 53 1.72 -12.04 -2.56
N HIS A 54 2.53 -11.12 -3.09
CA HIS A 54 3.94 -10.97 -2.70
C HIS A 54 4.20 -9.81 -1.74
N HIS A 55 3.34 -8.78 -1.72
CA HIS A 55 3.63 -7.54 -1.00
C HIS A 55 2.43 -7.05 -0.19
N LEU A 56 1.35 -6.66 -0.86
CA LEU A 56 0.29 -5.86 -0.25
C LEU A 56 -0.49 -6.63 0.81
N GLU A 57 -0.79 -7.91 0.61
CA GLU A 57 -1.53 -8.69 1.61
C GLU A 57 -0.77 -8.77 2.93
N SER A 58 0.51 -9.17 2.87
CA SER A 58 1.38 -9.27 4.04
C SER A 58 1.53 -7.94 4.76
N HIS A 59 1.63 -6.83 4.01
CA HIS A 59 1.67 -5.48 4.59
C HIS A 59 0.43 -5.19 5.45
N LEU A 60 -0.76 -5.28 4.85
CA LEU A 60 -2.02 -5.02 5.56
C LEU A 60 -2.21 -5.96 6.75
N GLU A 61 -1.79 -7.22 6.64
CA GLU A 61 -1.86 -8.16 7.76
C GLU A 61 -0.98 -7.76 8.94
N LYS A 62 0.25 -7.26 8.69
CA LYS A 62 1.13 -6.78 9.75
C LYS A 62 0.46 -5.61 10.48
N GLU A 63 -0.13 -4.68 9.75
CA GLU A 63 -0.80 -3.53 10.35
C GLU A 63 -2.03 -3.92 11.16
N ASP A 64 -2.88 -4.80 10.62
CA ASP A 64 -4.09 -5.29 11.30
C ASP A 64 -3.79 -6.10 12.56
N LYS A 65 -2.75 -6.96 12.51
CA LYS A 65 -2.43 -7.88 13.62
C LYS A 65 -1.53 -7.24 14.67
N ILE A 66 -0.75 -6.22 14.31
CA ILE A 66 0.32 -5.68 15.16
C ILE A 66 0.12 -4.19 15.44
N VAL A 67 0.09 -3.37 14.38
CA VAL A 67 0.16 -1.90 14.51
C VAL A 67 -1.10 -1.34 15.15
N VAL A 68 -2.27 -1.68 14.62
CA VAL A 68 -3.55 -1.15 15.13
C VAL A 68 -3.88 -1.65 16.55
N GLN A 69 -3.25 -2.74 17.01
CA GLN A 69 -3.45 -3.30 18.35
C GLN A 69 -2.86 -2.44 19.46
N ILE A 70 -2.01 -1.46 19.13
CA ILE A 70 -1.59 -0.42 20.09
C ILE A 70 -2.78 0.42 20.56
N LEU A 71 -3.76 0.61 19.68
CA LEU A 71 -4.93 1.45 19.93
C LEU A 71 -6.10 0.60 20.43
N SER A 72 -6.93 1.21 21.29
CA SER A 72 -8.18 0.58 21.71
C SER A 72 -9.13 0.37 20.53
N GLU A 73 -10.04 -0.61 20.62
CA GLU A 73 -11.01 -0.90 19.56
C GLU A 73 -11.94 0.27 19.22
N ALA A 74 -12.17 1.18 20.18
CA ALA A 74 -12.99 2.37 19.99
C ALA A 74 -12.21 3.57 19.39
N ASP A 75 -10.90 3.43 19.14
CA ASP A 75 -10.10 4.51 18.59
C ASP A 75 -10.47 4.77 17.11
N PRO A 76 -10.88 6.00 16.75
CA PRO A 76 -11.28 6.32 15.38
C PRO A 76 -10.18 6.11 14.34
N MET A 77 -8.90 6.22 14.72
CA MET A 77 -7.78 6.01 13.81
C MET A 77 -7.63 4.53 13.46
N ARG A 78 -7.77 3.64 14.45
CA ARG A 78 -7.79 2.18 14.22
C ARG A 78 -8.93 1.81 13.29
N PHE A 79 -10.14 2.33 13.56
CA PHE A 79 -11.30 2.06 12.73
C PHE A 79 -11.08 2.46 11.28
N ARG A 80 -10.50 3.65 11.04
CA ARG A 80 -10.22 4.11 9.68
C ARG A 80 -9.24 3.22 8.93
N VAL A 81 -8.13 2.82 9.56
CA VAL A 81 -7.14 1.90 8.94
C VAL A 81 -7.83 0.61 8.52
N GLN A 82 -8.58 -0.02 9.44
CA GLN A 82 -9.29 -1.27 9.16
C GLN A 82 -10.33 -1.12 8.03
N GLN A 83 -11.06 0.00 7.99
CA GLN A 83 -12.00 0.27 6.89
C GLN A 83 -11.31 0.42 5.53
N ASP A 84 -10.20 1.16 5.48
CA ASP A 84 -9.43 1.33 4.25
C ASP A 84 -8.92 -0.06 3.77
N HIS A 85 -8.43 -0.91 4.68
CA HIS A 85 -7.96 -2.26 4.37
C HIS A 85 -9.06 -3.16 3.83
N ASP A 86 -10.22 -3.18 4.48
CA ASP A 86 -11.38 -3.97 4.05
C ASP A 86 -11.87 -3.55 2.66
N LEU A 87 -11.83 -2.24 2.37
CA LEU A 87 -12.20 -1.71 1.07
C LEU A 87 -11.17 -2.11 0.00
N ILE A 88 -9.87 -1.99 0.29
CA ILE A 88 -8.79 -2.41 -0.63
C ILE A 88 -8.94 -3.91 -0.95
N ARG A 89 -9.10 -4.77 0.07
CA ARG A 89 -9.35 -6.21 -0.09
C ARG A 89 -10.56 -6.49 -0.97
N SER A 90 -11.67 -5.78 -0.72
CA SER A 90 -12.91 -5.95 -1.49
C SER A 90 -12.74 -5.60 -2.97
N VAL A 91 -12.01 -4.53 -3.26
CA VAL A 91 -11.73 -4.10 -4.64
C VAL A 91 -10.81 -5.09 -5.36
N ILE A 92 -9.79 -5.61 -4.68
CA ILE A 92 -8.89 -6.64 -5.24
C ILE A 92 -9.67 -7.93 -5.54
N ASN A 93 -10.45 -8.42 -4.57
CA ASN A 93 -11.29 -9.60 -4.76
C ASN A 93 -12.28 -9.45 -5.93
N TYR A 94 -12.84 -8.24 -6.12
CA TYR A 94 -13.69 -7.94 -7.26
C TYR A 94 -12.92 -8.05 -8.58
N LEU A 95 -11.70 -7.49 -8.66
CA LEU A 95 -10.86 -7.55 -9.85
C LEU A 95 -10.45 -8.98 -10.22
N SER A 96 -10.22 -9.85 -9.24
CA SER A 96 -9.88 -11.26 -9.51
C SER A 96 -11.10 -12.03 -10.05
N SER A 97 -12.31 -11.73 -9.55
CA SER A 97 -13.51 -12.54 -9.78
C SER A 97 -14.40 -12.08 -10.95
N TYR A 98 -14.40 -10.79 -11.28
CA TYR A 98 -15.34 -10.19 -12.24
C TYR A 98 -14.62 -9.57 -13.46
N ARG A 99 -15.38 -9.23 -14.50
CA ARG A 99 -14.86 -8.75 -15.80
C ARG A 99 -15.56 -7.48 -16.33
N GLU A 100 -16.38 -6.83 -15.51
CA GLU A 100 -17.12 -5.62 -15.90
C GLU A 100 -16.51 -4.37 -15.28
N ASN A 101 -16.58 -3.24 -15.98
CA ASN A 101 -16.10 -1.92 -15.53
C ASN A 101 -14.64 -1.91 -15.04
N ILE A 102 -13.79 -2.80 -15.56
CA ILE A 102 -12.44 -3.04 -15.02
C ILE A 102 -11.61 -1.76 -14.93
N ASP A 103 -11.57 -0.93 -15.97
CA ASP A 103 -10.77 0.30 -15.94
C ASP A 103 -11.18 1.28 -14.83
N TYR A 104 -12.49 1.36 -14.53
CA TYR A 104 -13.00 2.16 -13.42
C TYR A 104 -12.55 1.59 -12.07
N VAL A 105 -12.60 0.26 -11.92
CA VAL A 105 -12.21 -0.42 -10.69
C VAL A 105 -10.69 -0.36 -10.47
N LEU A 106 -9.90 -0.54 -11.53
CA LEU A 106 -8.44 -0.34 -11.52
C LEU A 106 -8.08 1.08 -11.10
N ASN A 107 -8.77 2.08 -11.66
CA ASN A 107 -8.56 3.47 -11.27
C ASN A 107 -8.96 3.73 -9.81
N THR A 108 -10.01 3.08 -9.33
CA THR A 108 -10.44 3.16 -7.92
C THR A 108 -9.37 2.58 -7.00
N LEU A 109 -8.85 1.39 -7.30
CA LEU A 109 -7.82 0.73 -6.49
C LEU A 109 -6.56 1.60 -6.33
N GLN A 110 -6.02 2.15 -7.42
CA GLN A 110 -4.80 2.98 -7.32
C GLN A 110 -5.02 4.28 -6.53
N ILE A 111 -6.24 4.82 -6.52
CA ILE A 111 -6.56 5.99 -5.71
C ILE A 111 -6.64 5.58 -4.24
N LEU A 112 -7.35 4.50 -3.93
CA LEU A 112 -7.52 4.00 -2.58
C LEU A 112 -6.18 3.72 -1.91
N VAL A 113 -5.33 2.89 -2.53
CA VAL A 113 -4.01 2.54 -1.96
C VAL A 113 -3.15 3.79 -1.77
N LYS A 114 -3.06 4.66 -2.78
CA LYS A 114 -2.28 5.91 -2.67
C LYS A 114 -2.77 6.83 -1.55
N GLU A 115 -4.09 7.00 -1.41
CA GLU A 115 -4.64 7.88 -0.37
C GLU A 115 -4.55 7.26 1.02
N HIS A 116 -4.67 5.93 1.12
CA HIS A 116 -4.44 5.18 2.35
C HIS A 116 -2.99 5.34 2.84
N VAL A 117 -1.98 5.03 2.02
CA VAL A 117 -0.56 5.24 2.36
C VAL A 117 -0.27 6.68 2.78
N ARG A 118 -0.87 7.65 2.08
CA ARG A 118 -0.71 9.08 2.42
C ARG A 118 -1.33 9.42 3.77
N PHE A 119 -2.49 8.85 4.07
CA PHE A 119 -3.13 9.00 5.36
C PHE A 119 -2.24 8.42 6.46
N GLU A 120 -1.69 7.23 6.25
CA GLU A 120 -0.91 6.58 7.27
C GLU A 120 0.38 7.33 7.59
N GLU A 121 1.11 7.69 6.54
CA GLU A 121 2.35 8.45 6.68
C GLU A 121 2.13 9.83 7.32
N ARG A 122 1.05 10.52 6.98
CA ARG A 122 0.87 11.93 7.39
C ARG A 122 0.02 12.11 8.64
N VAL A 123 -0.77 11.11 9.01
CA VAL A 123 -1.77 11.22 10.06
C VAL A 123 -1.68 10.06 11.03
N PHE A 124 -1.79 8.82 10.56
CA PHE A 124 -1.85 7.65 11.44
C PHE A 124 -0.57 7.42 12.21
N PHE A 125 0.58 7.27 11.54
CA PHE A 125 1.85 7.03 12.22
C PHE A 125 2.27 8.20 13.12
N PRO A 126 2.14 9.49 12.72
CA PRO A 126 2.35 10.61 13.64
C PRO A 126 1.40 10.63 14.85
N TYR A 127 0.19 10.10 14.72
CA TYR A 127 -0.72 9.91 15.84
C TYR A 127 -0.22 8.78 16.75
N LEU A 128 0.11 7.63 16.18
CA LEU A 128 0.63 6.46 16.88
C LEU A 128 1.88 6.79 17.69
N GLU A 129 2.83 7.52 17.12
CA GLU A 129 4.05 8.00 17.80
C GLU A 129 3.78 8.87 19.04
N LYS A 130 2.61 9.52 19.11
CA LYS A 130 2.24 10.38 20.26
C LYS A 130 1.55 9.61 21.37
N VAL A 131 0.78 8.57 21.02
CA VAL A 131 -0.07 7.84 21.97
C VAL A 131 0.54 6.52 22.43
N ALA A 132 1.41 5.93 21.62
CA ALA A 132 2.09 4.68 21.96
C ALA A 132 3.17 4.91 23.02
N THR A 133 3.29 3.97 23.95
CA THR A 133 4.45 3.91 24.83
C THR A 133 5.69 3.45 24.06
N PRO A 134 6.91 3.80 24.49
CA PRO A 134 8.14 3.32 23.86
C PRO A 134 8.21 1.79 23.76
N GLY A 135 7.74 1.07 24.80
CA GLY A 135 7.72 -0.40 24.81
C GLY A 135 6.78 -0.99 23.76
N GLN A 136 5.64 -0.36 23.51
CA GLN A 136 4.72 -0.80 22.45
C GLN A 136 5.35 -0.62 21.07
N LEU A 137 5.97 0.54 20.80
CA LEU A 137 6.63 0.78 19.51
C LEU A 137 7.79 -0.20 19.26
N ILE A 138 8.59 -0.52 20.28
CA ILE A 138 9.67 -1.51 20.17
C ILE A 138 9.10 -2.89 19.82
N LEU A 139 8.02 -3.32 20.47
CA LEU A 139 7.38 -4.61 20.15
C LEU A 139 6.88 -4.66 18.70
N VAL A 140 6.33 -3.55 18.21
CA VAL A 140 5.91 -3.43 16.81
C VAL A 140 7.09 -3.56 15.87
N GLY A 141 8.17 -2.81 16.10
CA GLY A 141 9.36 -2.89 15.25
C GLY A 141 9.99 -4.28 15.22
N LEU A 142 10.12 -4.93 16.39
CA LEU A 142 10.62 -6.30 16.48
C LEU A 142 9.76 -7.31 15.71
N GLU A 143 8.44 -7.16 15.73
CA GLU A 143 7.55 -8.08 15.00
C GLU A 143 7.60 -7.82 13.50
N ILE A 144 7.66 -6.55 13.06
CA ILE A 144 7.82 -6.21 11.64
C ILE A 144 9.15 -6.74 11.10
N GLU A 145 10.26 -6.61 11.85
CA GLU A 145 11.58 -7.07 11.41
C GLU A 145 11.65 -8.60 11.20
N LYS A 146 10.89 -9.39 11.97
CA LYS A 146 10.83 -10.85 11.77
C LYS A 146 10.26 -11.24 10.41
N HIS A 147 9.38 -10.40 9.88
CA HIS A 147 8.70 -10.60 8.59
C HIS A 147 9.23 -9.64 7.51
N ALA A 148 10.40 -9.02 7.75
CA ALA A 148 10.98 -8.07 6.82
C ALA A 148 11.65 -8.81 5.66
N GLU A 149 10.88 -9.01 4.59
CA GLU A 149 11.43 -9.38 3.30
C GLU A 149 11.84 -8.12 2.53
N LYS A 150 12.84 -8.24 1.65
CA LYS A 150 13.17 -7.14 0.72
C LYS A 150 12.21 -7.25 -0.46
N PRO A 151 11.30 -6.30 -0.66
CA PRO A 151 10.40 -6.35 -1.80
C PRO A 151 11.21 -6.27 -3.09
N THR A 152 11.07 -7.25 -3.98
CA THR A 152 11.43 -7.10 -5.40
C THR A 152 10.14 -7.09 -6.22
N ASP A 153 10.17 -6.35 -7.31
CA ASP A 153 9.04 -6.23 -8.23
C ASP A 153 9.58 -6.56 -9.63
N ASP A 154 9.59 -7.86 -9.90
CA ASP A 154 10.17 -8.47 -11.10
C ASP A 154 9.07 -8.87 -12.09
N PHE A 155 7.90 -8.22 -12.00
CA PHE A 155 6.77 -8.53 -12.87
C PHE A 155 7.07 -8.17 -14.33
N GLU A 156 6.81 -9.11 -15.23
CA GLU A 156 6.88 -8.92 -16.67
C GLU A 156 5.54 -9.28 -17.34
N PRO A 157 5.08 -8.52 -18.35
CA PRO A 157 5.77 -7.38 -18.97
C PRO A 157 5.74 -6.12 -18.08
N ALA A 158 6.85 -5.37 -18.06
CA ALA A 158 6.96 -4.06 -17.39
C ALA A 158 6.14 -2.95 -18.07
N PHE A 159 4.82 -3.12 -18.10
CA PHE A 159 3.84 -2.34 -18.87
C PHE A 159 3.78 -0.85 -18.52
N TRP A 160 4.39 -0.46 -17.39
CA TRP A 160 4.46 0.92 -16.92
C TRP A 160 5.56 1.75 -17.60
N PHE A 161 6.50 1.11 -18.30
CA PHE A 161 7.47 1.81 -19.14
C PHE A 161 6.91 2.04 -20.54
N SER A 162 7.37 3.12 -21.18
CA SER A 162 7.11 3.32 -22.60
C SER A 162 7.90 2.29 -23.40
N GLN A 163 7.28 1.63 -24.36
CA GLN A 163 8.02 0.82 -25.33
C GLN A 163 8.97 1.75 -26.09
N PRO A 164 10.24 1.37 -26.32
CA PRO A 164 11.11 2.15 -27.19
C PRO A 164 10.42 2.27 -28.56
N GLU A 165 10.35 3.49 -29.09
CA GLU A 165 9.92 3.68 -30.47
C GLU A 165 10.88 2.91 -31.37
N ASN A 166 10.39 1.83 -31.99
CA ASN A 166 11.10 1.18 -33.08
C ASN A 166 11.10 2.18 -34.24
N ASN A 167 12.20 2.93 -34.38
CA ASN A 167 12.49 3.79 -35.52
C ASN A 167 13.20 2.99 -36.60
#